data_AF-A0AAD8MM86-F1
#
_entry.id   AF-A0AAD8MM86-F1
#
_cell.length_a   1.000
_cell.length_b   1.000
_cell.length_c   1.000
_cell.angle_alpha   90.00
_cell.angle_beta   90.00
_cell.angle_gamma   90.00
#
_symmetry.space_group_name_H-M   'P 1'
#
loop_
_entity.id
_entity.type
_entity.pdbx_description
1 polymer ?
#
loop_
_entity_poly.entity_id
_entity_poly.type
_entity_poly.pdbx_seq_one_letter_code
_entity_poly.pdbx_strand_id
1 'polypeptide(L)'
;MYNFTATEELADRSLQTLLSDKEFLGSCNGLVALWKAAKLDEVEDEIFLWNPTTREIKKIPKASNILIPRVLVQNCLLGFGYDHVNDDYKVMRTCRYPDRIVVSVYSLKNNSWARAEDMSTSICLYGNFGVSANGSLYWIGEGNVVAFDLVVHSHRELQFPAGVDKKNAKRDFFEEGGFKSEQLTTEKDIKYAVEKVMERAKKKKGSFG
;
A
#
# COMPACT_ATOMS: atom_id res chain seq x y z
N MET A 1 -32.57 -18.18 -0.91
CA MET A 1 -31.30 -18.94 -0.75
C MET A 1 -30.48 -18.74 -2.01
N TYR A 2 -29.42 -17.93 -1.94
CA TYR A 2 -28.41 -17.87 -2.99
C TYR A 2 -27.09 -18.38 -2.39
N ASN A 3 -26.76 -19.64 -2.69
CA ASN A 3 -25.45 -20.20 -2.39
C ASN A 3 -24.50 -19.74 -3.51
N PHE A 4 -23.83 -18.62 -3.28
CA PHE A 4 -22.69 -18.21 -4.10
C PHE A 4 -21.44 -18.77 -3.42
N THR A 5 -21.02 -19.98 -3.81
CA THR A 5 -19.73 -20.53 -3.41
C THR A 5 -18.64 -19.62 -3.95
N ALA A 6 -17.81 -19.08 -3.05
CA ALA A 6 -16.73 -18.14 -3.35
C ALA A 6 -15.63 -18.69 -4.30
N THR A 7 -15.79 -19.91 -4.79
CA THR A 7 -14.84 -20.63 -5.65
C THR A 7 -14.95 -20.30 -7.14
N GLU A 8 -16.09 -19.78 -7.63
CA GLU A 8 -16.28 -19.53 -9.07
C GLU A 8 -15.82 -18.14 -9.55
N GLU A 9 -15.72 -17.13 -8.67
CA GLU A 9 -15.13 -15.83 -9.05
C GLU A 9 -13.60 -15.87 -9.21
N LEU A 10 -12.95 -16.95 -8.78
CA LEU A 10 -11.49 -17.10 -8.72
C LEU A 10 -10.88 -17.90 -9.87
N ALA A 11 -11.72 -18.37 -10.81
CA ALA A 11 -11.33 -18.94 -12.10
C ALA A 11 -11.42 -17.91 -13.25
N ASP A 12 -11.63 -16.63 -12.91
CA ASP A 12 -11.69 -15.56 -13.89
C ASP A 12 -10.29 -15.27 -14.46
N ARG A 13 -10.03 -15.74 -15.69
CA ARG A 13 -8.78 -15.47 -16.42
C ARG A 13 -8.46 -13.97 -16.49
N SER A 14 -9.48 -13.10 -16.52
CA SER A 14 -9.28 -11.65 -16.57
C SER A 14 -8.67 -11.12 -15.27
N LEU A 15 -9.03 -11.69 -14.11
CA LEU A 15 -8.40 -11.32 -12.83
C LEU A 15 -6.96 -11.83 -12.74
N GLN A 16 -6.69 -13.05 -13.20
CA GLN A 16 -5.33 -13.60 -13.20
C GLN A 16 -4.40 -12.76 -14.09
N THR A 17 -4.86 -12.44 -15.30
CA THR A 17 -4.11 -11.56 -16.22
C THR A 17 -3.93 -10.15 -15.67
N LEU A 18 -4.92 -9.62 -14.94
CA LEU A 18 -4.80 -8.31 -14.31
C LEU A 18 -3.70 -8.27 -13.25
N LEU A 19 -3.55 -9.35 -12.47
CA LEU A 19 -2.69 -9.39 -11.29
C LEU A 19 -1.30 -9.96 -11.58
N SER A 20 -1.12 -10.67 -12.69
CA SER A 20 0.09 -11.47 -12.97
C SER A 20 1.42 -10.69 -12.98
N ASP A 21 1.38 -9.38 -13.20
CA ASP A 21 2.56 -8.50 -13.25
C ASP A 21 2.55 -7.39 -12.18
N LYS A 22 1.73 -7.54 -11.13
CA LYS A 22 1.56 -6.54 -10.07
C LYS A 22 1.77 -7.17 -8.71
N GLU A 23 2.29 -6.40 -7.77
CA GLU A 23 2.41 -6.78 -6.35
C GLU A 23 1.35 -6.05 -5.52
N PHE A 24 1.00 -6.65 -4.39
CA PHE A 24 0.07 -6.06 -3.44
C PHE A 24 0.75 -4.93 -2.66
N LEU A 25 0.22 -3.70 -2.80
CA LEU A 25 0.71 -2.53 -2.05
C LEU A 25 -0.03 -2.36 -0.71
N GLY A 26 -1.31 -2.70 -0.68
CA GLY A 26 -2.14 -2.54 0.51
C GLY A 26 -3.63 -2.60 0.19
N SER A 27 -4.46 -2.61 1.24
CA SER A 27 -5.91 -2.51 1.08
C SER A 27 -6.51 -1.63 2.17
N CYS A 28 -7.58 -0.92 1.83
CA CYS A 28 -8.28 -0.08 2.77
C CYS A 28 -9.75 0.02 2.35
N ASN A 29 -10.67 -0.23 3.30
CA ASN A 29 -12.12 -0.08 3.09
C ASN A 29 -12.69 -0.77 1.83
N GLY A 30 -12.11 -1.90 1.41
CA GLY A 30 -12.58 -2.65 0.24
C GLY A 30 -11.91 -2.29 -1.08
N LEU A 31 -11.09 -1.23 -1.11
CA LEU A 31 -10.19 -0.94 -2.21
C LEU A 31 -8.84 -1.63 -2.00
N VAL A 32 -8.26 -2.12 -3.09
CA VAL A 32 -6.94 -2.75 -3.15
C VAL A 32 -6.02 -1.87 -3.97
N ALA A 33 -4.85 -1.55 -3.44
CA ALA A 33 -3.78 -0.92 -4.18
C ALA A 33 -2.77 -1.97 -4.65
N LEU A 34 -2.40 -1.86 -5.91
CA LEU A 34 -1.45 -2.74 -6.58
C LEU A 34 -0.30 -1.90 -7.15
N TRP A 35 0.91 -2.40 -7.03
CA TRP A 35 2.12 -1.79 -7.55
C TRP A 35 2.68 -2.61 -8.70
N LYS A 36 3.29 -1.96 -9.68
CA LYS A 36 4.00 -2.61 -10.77
C LYS A 36 5.32 -1.89 -10.99
N ALA A 37 6.41 -2.63 -10.87
CA ALA A 37 7.74 -2.16 -11.18
C ALA A 37 7.84 -1.65 -12.62
N ALA A 38 8.50 -0.51 -12.79
CA ALA A 38 8.84 0.02 -14.10
C ALA A 38 9.76 -0.95 -14.87
N LYS A 39 9.49 -1.16 -16.16
CA LYS A 39 10.42 -1.85 -17.07
C LYS A 39 11.67 -1.02 -17.38
N LEU A 40 12.66 -1.62 -18.05
CA LEU A 40 13.94 -0.98 -18.43
C LEU A 40 13.80 0.27 -19.33
N ASP A 41 12.68 0.41 -20.02
CA ASP A 41 12.32 1.53 -20.90
C ASP A 41 11.33 2.53 -20.25
N GLU A 42 10.80 2.20 -19.07
CA GLU A 42 9.87 3.06 -18.34
C GLU A 42 10.59 3.95 -17.32
N VAL A 43 10.02 5.13 -17.06
CA VAL A 43 10.61 6.16 -16.19
C VAL A 43 10.19 5.99 -14.73
N GLU A 44 9.05 5.36 -14.48
CA GLU A 44 8.42 5.32 -13.16
C GLU A 44 7.46 4.15 -13.03
N ASP A 45 7.41 3.58 -11.82
CA ASP A 45 6.50 2.50 -11.43
C ASP A 45 5.03 2.90 -11.61
N GLU A 46 4.19 1.90 -11.80
CA GLU A 46 2.75 2.08 -11.96
C GLU A 46 2.01 1.66 -10.71
N ILE A 47 0.99 2.42 -10.34
CA ILE A 47 0.12 2.08 -9.21
C ILE A 47 -1.32 2.05 -9.69
N PHE A 48 -2.05 1.02 -9.25
CA PHE A 48 -3.43 0.78 -9.62
C PHE A 48 -4.27 0.68 -8.35
N LEU A 49 -5.45 1.28 -8.39
CA LEU A 49 -6.50 1.07 -7.42
C LEU A 49 -7.55 0.16 -8.05
N TRP A 50 -7.87 -0.91 -7.39
CA TRP A 50 -8.84 -1.88 -7.84
C TRP A 50 -9.94 -2.03 -6.79
N ASN A 51 -11.18 -2.00 -7.25
CA ASN A 51 -12.35 -2.37 -6.46
C ASN A 51 -12.73 -3.82 -6.84
N PRO A 52 -12.45 -4.82 -6.00
CA PRO A 52 -12.77 -6.21 -6.32
C PRO A 52 -14.28 -6.49 -6.41
N THR A 53 -15.12 -5.65 -5.80
CA THR A 53 -16.59 -5.81 -5.85
C THR A 53 -17.17 -5.31 -7.17
N THR A 54 -16.70 -4.17 -7.68
CA THR A 54 -17.17 -3.61 -8.97
C THR A 54 -16.31 -4.06 -10.16
N ARG A 55 -15.17 -4.69 -9.88
CA ARG A 55 -14.11 -5.05 -10.85
C ARG A 55 -13.50 -3.84 -11.57
N GLU A 56 -13.77 -2.63 -11.09
CA GLU A 56 -13.22 -1.40 -11.66
C GLU A 56 -11.77 -1.22 -11.25
N ILE A 57 -10.93 -0.86 -12.22
CA ILE A 57 -9.51 -0.61 -12.02
C ILE A 57 -9.21 0.80 -12.49
N LYS A 58 -8.53 1.56 -11.64
CA LYS A 58 -8.03 2.90 -11.94
C LYS A 58 -6.52 2.89 -11.83
N LYS A 59 -5.84 3.15 -12.92
CA LYS A 59 -4.42 3.52 -12.89
C LYS A 59 -4.29 4.95 -12.37
N ILE A 60 -3.46 5.17 -11.36
CA ILE A 60 -3.21 6.54 -10.89
C ILE A 60 -2.24 7.24 -11.84
N PRO A 61 -2.37 8.56 -12.07
CA PRO A 61 -1.45 9.30 -12.91
C PRO A 61 -0.02 9.23 -12.34
N LYS A 62 0.98 9.25 -13.23
CA LYS A 62 2.38 9.36 -12.84
C LYS A 62 2.63 10.67 -12.11
N ALA A 63 3.60 10.69 -11.19
CA ALA A 63 4.00 11.93 -10.52
C ALA A 63 4.92 12.72 -11.45
N SER A 64 4.34 13.32 -12.50
CA SER A 64 5.03 13.98 -13.63
C SER A 64 6.04 15.05 -13.25
N ASN A 65 6.04 15.50 -12.00
CA ASN A 65 6.79 16.66 -11.54
C ASN A 65 8.07 16.25 -10.77
N ILE A 66 8.35 14.96 -10.63
CA ILE A 66 9.50 14.45 -9.87
C ILE A 66 10.30 13.52 -10.76
N LEU A 67 11.33 14.08 -11.40
CA LEU A 67 12.33 13.29 -12.11
C LEU A 67 13.07 12.40 -11.10
N ILE A 68 12.85 11.09 -11.17
CA ILE A 68 13.60 10.11 -10.38
C ILE A 68 14.73 9.56 -11.24
N PRO A 69 16.01 9.80 -10.89
CA PRO A 69 17.10 9.06 -11.48
C PRO A 69 16.91 7.55 -11.24
N ARG A 70 17.02 6.75 -12.31
CA ARG A 70 16.86 5.27 -12.32
C ARG A 70 17.58 4.54 -11.19
N VAL A 71 18.71 5.08 -10.75
CA VAL A 71 19.58 4.51 -9.69
C VAL A 71 18.94 4.60 -8.29
N LEU A 72 17.94 5.46 -8.10
CA LEU A 72 17.32 5.76 -6.80
C LEU A 72 15.98 5.02 -6.59
N VAL A 73 15.49 4.28 -7.59
CA VAL A 73 14.20 3.57 -7.56
C VAL A 73 14.22 2.40 -6.56
N GLN A 74 15.40 1.86 -6.23
CA GLN A 74 15.53 0.66 -5.37
C GLN A 74 15.16 0.85 -3.89
N ASN A 75 14.72 2.02 -3.44
CA ASN A 75 14.35 2.28 -2.03
C ASN A 75 13.15 3.22 -1.87
N CYS A 76 12.18 3.17 -2.78
CA CYS A 76 10.98 4.00 -2.67
C CYS A 76 10.02 3.38 -1.65
N LEU A 77 9.68 4.13 -0.61
CA LEU A 77 8.55 3.79 0.24
C LEU A 77 7.26 4.08 -0.51
N LEU A 78 6.29 3.19 -0.35
CA LEU A 78 4.96 3.29 -0.88
C LEU A 78 3.97 2.89 0.20
N GLY A 79 2.81 3.52 0.22
CA GLY A 79 1.73 3.11 1.11
C GLY A 79 0.39 3.60 0.64
N PHE A 80 -0.65 2.84 0.95
CA PHE A 80 -2.03 3.15 0.58
C PHE A 80 -2.92 3.11 1.81
N GLY A 81 -3.72 4.15 2.01
CA GLY A 81 -4.62 4.23 3.15
C GLY A 81 -5.73 5.24 2.96
N TYR A 82 -6.51 5.42 4.03
CA TYR A 82 -7.68 6.28 4.04
C TYR A 82 -7.49 7.43 5.03
N ASP A 83 -7.59 8.65 4.52
CA ASP A 83 -7.72 9.87 5.30
C ASP A 83 -9.18 10.01 5.72
N HIS A 84 -9.44 9.70 6.98
CA HIS A 84 -10.79 9.72 7.55
C HIS A 84 -11.35 11.11 7.79
N VAL A 85 -10.51 12.15 7.83
CA VAL A 85 -10.93 13.54 8.06
C VAL A 85 -11.42 14.14 6.75
N ASN A 86 -10.71 13.89 5.65
CA ASN A 86 -11.02 14.47 4.35
C ASN A 86 -11.90 13.56 3.46
N ASP A 87 -12.23 12.36 3.95
CA ASP A 87 -12.93 11.30 3.21
C ASP A 87 -12.26 11.05 1.86
N ASP A 88 -10.99 10.64 1.93
CA ASP A 88 -10.14 10.49 0.75
C ASP A 88 -9.21 9.29 0.88
N TYR A 89 -9.06 8.56 -0.22
CA TYR A 89 -8.07 7.52 -0.35
C TYR A 89 -6.77 8.12 -0.87
N LYS A 90 -5.67 7.82 -0.19
CA LYS A 90 -4.38 8.41 -0.49
C LYS A 90 -3.33 7.36 -0.76
N VAL A 91 -2.46 7.67 -1.72
CA VAL A 91 -1.24 6.90 -1.98
C VAL A 91 -0.06 7.79 -1.63
N MET A 92 0.75 7.36 -0.68
CA MET A 92 2.02 7.99 -0.36
C MET A 92 3.13 7.27 -1.11
N ARG A 93 4.10 8.05 -1.59
CA ARG A 93 5.32 7.55 -2.19
C ARG A 93 6.50 8.42 -1.84
N THR A 94 7.70 7.86 -1.95
CA THR A 94 8.94 8.62 -1.77
C THR A 94 9.90 8.53 -2.93
N CYS A 95 10.72 9.56 -3.10
CA CYS A 95 11.89 9.57 -3.97
C CYS A 95 13.12 9.92 -3.13
N ARG A 96 14.07 8.99 -3.03
CA ARG A 96 15.29 9.19 -2.23
C ARG A 96 16.34 9.91 -3.08
N TYR A 97 16.84 11.04 -2.59
CA TYR A 97 18.00 11.77 -3.10
C TYR A 97 19.17 11.64 -2.09
N PRO A 98 20.41 11.99 -2.47
CA PRO A 98 21.55 11.91 -1.56
C PRO A 98 21.38 12.71 -0.25
N ASP A 99 20.65 13.82 -0.30
CA ASP A 99 20.50 14.80 0.78
C ASP A 99 19.12 14.77 1.45
N ARG A 100 18.10 14.18 0.81
CA ARG A 100 16.72 14.15 1.33
C ARG A 100 15.88 13.03 0.74
N ILE A 101 14.77 12.71 1.39
CA ILE A 101 13.73 11.82 0.85
C ILE A 101 12.50 12.67 0.56
N VAL A 102 12.19 12.88 -0.72
CA VAL A 102 11.02 13.66 -1.13
C VAL A 102 9.77 12.81 -0.98
N VAL A 103 8.76 13.32 -0.30
CA VAL A 103 7.47 12.64 -0.12
C VAL A 103 6.41 13.25 -1.02
N SER A 104 5.61 12.40 -1.65
CA SER A 104 4.46 12.81 -2.46
C SER A 104 3.23 12.00 -2.11
N VAL A 105 2.10 12.67 -2.05
CA VAL A 105 0.82 12.07 -1.70
C VAL A 105 -0.18 12.33 -2.81
N TYR A 106 -0.69 11.26 -3.39
CA TYR A 106 -1.81 11.29 -4.32
C TYR A 106 -3.12 11.32 -3.55
N SER A 107 -4.01 12.21 -3.94
CA SER A 107 -5.40 12.24 -3.51
C SER A 107 -6.27 11.60 -4.59
N LEU A 108 -7.02 10.56 -4.25
CA LEU A 108 -7.97 9.95 -5.18
C LEU A 108 -9.10 10.92 -5.52
N LYS A 109 -9.60 11.63 -4.50
CA LYS A 109 -10.69 12.62 -4.63
C LYS A 109 -10.33 13.76 -5.57
N ASN A 110 -9.11 14.30 -5.45
CA ASN A 110 -8.63 15.41 -6.29
C ASN A 110 -7.97 14.94 -7.58
N ASN A 111 -7.71 13.64 -7.71
CA ASN A 111 -6.98 13.03 -8.82
C ASN A 111 -5.63 13.72 -9.11
N SER A 112 -4.92 14.12 -8.06
CA SER A 112 -3.69 14.91 -8.16
C SER A 112 -2.67 14.51 -7.11
N TRP A 113 -1.38 14.72 -7.43
CA TRP A 113 -0.28 14.60 -6.48
C TRP A 113 0.00 15.93 -5.80
N ALA A 114 0.28 15.89 -4.50
CA ALA A 114 0.78 17.00 -3.71
C ALA A 114 2.10 16.62 -3.03
N ARG A 115 2.97 17.61 -2.81
CA ARG A 115 4.20 17.44 -2.04
C ARG A 115 3.88 17.49 -0.55
N ALA A 116 4.47 16.56 0.20
CA ALA A 116 4.40 16.52 1.66
C ALA A 116 5.75 16.94 2.28
N GLU A 117 5.84 16.92 3.61
CA GLU A 117 7.11 17.15 4.30
C GLU A 117 8.16 16.10 3.89
N ASP A 118 9.37 16.55 3.58
CA ASP A 118 10.47 15.67 3.23
C ASP A 118 10.91 14.84 4.44
N MET A 119 11.34 13.60 4.21
CA MET A 119 11.88 12.69 5.21
C MET A 119 13.41 12.76 5.26
N SER A 120 13.97 12.48 6.44
CA SER A 120 15.43 12.38 6.62
C SER A 120 16.02 11.17 5.88
N THR A 121 17.20 11.34 5.29
CA THR A 121 17.96 10.23 4.69
C THR A 121 18.46 9.21 5.71
N SER A 122 18.46 9.54 7.00
CA SER A 122 18.82 8.62 8.10
C SER A 122 17.78 7.52 8.34
N ILE A 123 16.60 7.61 7.74
CA ILE A 123 15.54 6.60 7.93
C ILE A 123 15.90 5.32 7.17
N CYS A 124 16.19 4.26 7.92
CA CYS A 124 16.48 2.91 7.41
C CYS A 124 15.32 1.96 7.72
N LEU A 125 14.70 1.37 6.68
CA LEU A 125 13.50 0.54 6.79
C LEU A 125 13.72 -0.86 6.20
N TYR A 126 13.06 -1.86 6.78
CA TYR A 126 13.19 -3.26 6.36
C TYR A 126 12.30 -3.67 5.17
N GLY A 127 11.58 -2.71 4.57
CA GLY A 127 10.70 -2.92 3.44
C GLY A 127 10.13 -1.61 2.90
N ASN A 128 9.57 -1.70 1.69
CA ASN A 128 9.10 -0.53 0.94
C ASN A 128 7.60 -0.26 1.13
N PHE A 129 6.79 -1.28 1.42
CA PHE A 129 5.34 -1.14 1.53
C PHE A 129 4.87 -0.90 2.97
N GLY A 130 4.15 0.20 3.16
CA GLY A 130 3.63 0.63 4.46
C GLY A 130 2.26 0.04 4.74
N VAL A 131 2.02 -0.28 6.00
CA VAL A 131 0.72 -0.78 6.48
C VAL A 131 -0.14 0.40 6.91
N SER A 132 -1.41 0.43 6.47
CA SER A 132 -2.38 1.45 6.87
C SER A 132 -3.12 1.04 8.14
N ALA A 133 -3.09 1.90 9.15
CA ALA A 133 -3.90 1.78 10.37
C ALA A 133 -4.28 3.16 10.91
N ASN A 134 -5.52 3.34 11.39
CA ASN A 134 -5.97 4.56 12.08
C ASN A 134 -5.62 5.88 11.37
N GLY A 135 -5.77 5.94 10.04
CA GLY A 135 -5.46 7.15 9.25
C GLY A 135 -3.98 7.45 9.05
N SER A 136 -3.09 6.53 9.42
CA SER A 136 -1.65 6.63 9.22
C SER A 136 -1.09 5.42 8.48
N LEU A 137 0.04 5.62 7.83
CA LEU A 137 0.87 4.57 7.23
C LEU A 137 2.06 4.30 8.13
N TYR A 138 2.48 3.04 8.21
CA TYR A 138 3.52 2.61 9.13
C TYR A 138 4.53 1.68 8.46
N TRP A 139 5.80 1.90 8.76
CA TRP A 139 6.93 1.08 8.34
C TRP A 139 7.82 0.71 9.52
N ILE A 140 8.39 -0.49 9.48
CA ILE A 140 9.34 -0.98 10.48
C ILE A 140 10.76 -0.62 10.06
N GLY A 141 11.45 0.11 10.93
CA GLY A 141 12.85 0.48 10.79
C GLY A 141 13.79 -0.30 11.69
N GLU A 142 15.08 0.01 11.56
CA GLU A 142 16.16 -0.58 12.36
C GLU A 142 16.16 0.01 13.78
N GLY A 143 15.17 -0.41 14.58
CA GLY A 143 15.04 -0.02 15.99
C GLY A 143 13.94 1.00 16.30
N ASN A 144 13.24 1.50 15.28
CA ASN A 144 12.09 2.39 15.38
C ASN A 144 10.94 1.95 14.45
N VAL A 145 9.79 2.60 14.59
CA VAL A 145 8.65 2.53 13.64
C VAL A 145 8.46 3.92 13.06
N VAL A 146 8.42 4.04 11.73
CA VAL A 146 8.10 5.30 11.07
C VAL A 146 6.60 5.33 10.79
N ALA A 147 5.93 6.37 11.28
CA ALA A 147 4.52 6.62 11.00
C ALA A 147 4.37 7.87 10.13
N PHE A 148 3.51 7.82 9.11
CA PHE A 148 3.14 8.95 8.27
C PHE A 148 1.64 9.20 8.38
N ASP A 149 1.25 10.41 8.79
CA ASP A 149 -0.14 10.79 8.97
C ASP A 149 -0.73 11.26 7.62
N LEU A 150 -1.81 10.61 7.17
CA LEU A 150 -2.43 10.90 5.88
C LEU A 150 -3.26 12.19 5.86
N VAL A 151 -3.63 12.71 7.04
CA VAL A 151 -4.42 13.94 7.20
C VAL A 151 -3.48 15.14 7.07
N VAL A 152 -2.41 15.16 7.86
CA VAL A 152 -1.51 16.32 7.95
C VAL A 152 -0.26 16.21 7.08
N HIS A 153 -0.03 15.08 6.42
CA HIS A 153 1.09 14.86 5.49
C HIS A 153 2.47 15.03 6.14
N SER A 154 2.62 14.56 7.38
CA SER A 154 3.86 14.62 8.15
C SER A 154 4.19 13.26 8.74
N HIS A 155 5.47 13.07 9.09
CA HIS A 155 5.98 11.83 9.63
C HIS A 155 6.50 11.98 11.05
N ARG A 156 6.54 10.86 11.78
CA ARG A 156 7.14 10.76 13.10
C ARG A 156 7.79 9.40 13.29
N GLU A 157 8.89 9.39 14.03
CA GLU A 157 9.53 8.17 14.48
C GLU A 157 9.02 7.79 15.85
N LEU A 158 8.59 6.54 15.97
CA LEU A 158 8.06 5.95 17.19
C LEU A 158 9.05 4.91 17.71
N GLN A 159 9.16 4.83 19.02
CA GLN A 159 9.89 3.74 19.67
C GLN A 159 9.05 2.47 19.63
N PHE A 160 9.72 1.32 19.52
CA PHE A 160 9.04 0.05 19.74
C PHE A 160 8.47 0.00 21.17
N PRO A 161 7.27 -0.57 21.37
CA PRO A 161 6.76 -0.87 22.70
C PRO A 161 7.76 -1.74 23.50
N ALA A 162 7.77 -1.57 24.82
CA ALA A 162 8.60 -2.37 25.70
C ALA A 162 8.25 -3.86 25.57
N GLY A 163 9.27 -4.72 25.49
CA GLY A 163 9.11 -6.18 25.38
C GLY A 163 8.91 -6.72 23.96
N VAL A 164 8.85 -5.86 22.93
CA VAL A 164 8.84 -6.31 21.53
C VAL A 164 10.22 -6.83 21.13
N ASP A 165 10.27 -8.07 20.65
CA ASP A 165 11.47 -8.63 20.04
C ASP A 165 11.73 -7.97 18.69
N LYS A 166 12.67 -7.02 18.67
CA LYS A 166 13.06 -6.26 17.47
C LYS A 166 13.50 -7.16 16.31
N LYS A 167 14.02 -8.36 16.58
CA LYS A 167 14.44 -9.31 15.52
C LYS A 167 13.24 -9.92 14.80
N ASN A 168 12.12 -10.10 15.50
CA ASN A 168 10.89 -10.66 14.97
C ASN A 168 9.83 -9.60 14.62
N ALA A 169 10.02 -8.35 15.06
CA ALA A 169 9.09 -7.23 14.84
C ALA A 169 8.70 -7.04 13.37
N LYS A 170 9.61 -7.33 12.43
CA LYS A 170 9.28 -7.34 11.00
C LYS A 170 8.16 -8.34 10.71
N ARG A 171 8.36 -9.61 11.08
CA ARG A 171 7.40 -10.70 10.83
C ARG A 171 6.05 -10.42 11.48
N ASP A 172 6.08 -10.04 12.76
CA ASP A 172 4.86 -9.87 13.56
C ASP A 172 4.03 -8.65 13.09
N PHE A 173 4.68 -7.57 12.64
CA PHE A 173 4.00 -6.38 12.12
C PHE A 173 3.20 -6.64 10.84
N PHE A 174 3.73 -7.48 9.96
CA PHE A 174 3.03 -7.92 8.76
C PHE A 174 1.93 -8.94 9.10
N GLU A 175 2.17 -9.87 10.04
CA GLU A 175 1.17 -10.84 10.51
C GLU A 175 -0.06 -10.18 11.15
N GLU A 176 0.11 -9.18 12.03
CA GLU A 176 -1.00 -8.44 12.65
C GLU A 176 -1.67 -7.45 11.69
N GLY A 177 -0.94 -6.93 10.69
CA GLY A 177 -1.49 -6.19 9.55
C GLY A 177 -2.36 -7.04 8.62
N GLY A 178 -2.40 -8.36 8.84
CA GLY A 178 -3.24 -9.31 8.13
C GLY A 178 -2.57 -10.02 6.97
N PHE A 179 -1.25 -9.93 6.80
CA PHE A 179 -0.52 -10.57 5.71
C PHE A 179 0.90 -11.01 6.10
N LYS A 180 1.21 -12.31 6.04
CA LYS A 180 2.54 -12.84 6.39
C LYS A 180 3.65 -12.22 5.53
N SER A 181 4.72 -11.76 6.21
CA SER A 181 5.81 -10.94 5.68
C SER A 181 6.70 -11.56 4.60
N GLU A 182 6.57 -12.85 4.30
CA GLU A 182 7.57 -13.55 3.49
C GLU A 182 7.03 -14.13 2.17
N GLN A 183 5.75 -13.97 1.88
CA GLN A 183 5.15 -14.45 0.63
C GLN A 183 3.97 -13.55 0.26
N LEU A 184 4.23 -12.35 -0.26
CA LEU A 184 3.21 -11.58 -1.00
C LEU A 184 3.68 -11.22 -2.42
N THR A 185 4.55 -12.05 -2.98
CA THR A 185 5.16 -11.84 -4.30
C THR A 185 4.56 -12.74 -5.38
N THR A 186 3.63 -13.63 -5.01
CA THR A 186 3.03 -14.58 -5.95
C THR A 186 1.54 -14.32 -6.13
N GLU A 187 1.01 -14.69 -7.30
CA GLU A 187 -0.42 -14.63 -7.66
C GLU A 187 -1.33 -15.22 -6.56
N LYS A 188 -0.86 -16.27 -5.86
CA LYS A 188 -1.59 -16.92 -4.76
C LYS A 188 -1.81 -15.99 -3.56
N ASP A 189 -0.86 -15.12 -3.30
CA ASP A 189 -0.84 -14.25 -2.13
C ASP A 189 -1.73 -13.03 -2.34
N ILE A 190 -1.70 -12.49 -3.56
CA ILE A 190 -2.66 -11.47 -4.01
C ILE A 190 -4.06 -12.05 -4.00
N LYS A 191 -4.24 -13.29 -4.48
CA LYS A 191 -5.52 -13.99 -4.43
C LYS A 191 -6.02 -14.15 -2.98
N TYR A 192 -5.16 -14.54 -2.05
CA TYR A 192 -5.51 -14.61 -0.62
C TYR A 192 -5.90 -13.24 -0.05
N ALA A 193 -5.17 -12.17 -0.41
CA ALA A 193 -5.51 -10.81 0.00
C ALA A 193 -6.86 -10.35 -0.55
N VAL A 194 -7.12 -10.64 -1.81
CA VAL A 194 -8.41 -10.37 -2.46
C VAL A 194 -9.53 -11.15 -1.78
N GLU A 195 -9.33 -12.44 -1.51
CA GLU A 195 -10.30 -13.27 -0.79
C GLU A 195 -10.63 -12.67 0.59
N LYS A 196 -9.61 -12.28 1.37
CA LYS A 196 -9.80 -11.65 2.69
C LYS A 196 -10.48 -10.29 2.60
N VAL A 197 -10.17 -9.48 1.59
CA VAL A 197 -10.85 -8.20 1.34
C VAL A 197 -12.32 -8.45 0.97
N MET A 198 -12.60 -9.43 0.12
CA MET A 198 -13.96 -9.79 -0.31
C MET A 198 -14.79 -10.37 0.85
N GLU A 199 -14.19 -11.16 1.73
CA GLU A 199 -14.83 -11.62 2.98
C GLU A 199 -15.23 -10.44 3.88
N ARG A 200 -14.35 -9.45 4.06
CA ARG A 200 -14.63 -8.25 4.86
C ARG A 200 -15.72 -7.38 4.24
N ALA A 201 -15.71 -7.21 2.92
CA ALA A 201 -16.72 -6.46 2.17
C ALA A 201 -18.12 -7.10 2.30
N LYS A 202 -18.20 -8.44 2.26
CA LYS A 202 -19.44 -9.19 2.49
C LYS A 202 -19.99 -8.99 3.91
N LYS A 203 -19.12 -8.95 4.93
CA LYS A 203 -19.54 -8.71 6.33
C LYS A 203 -20.12 -7.31 6.55
N LYS A 204 -19.57 -6.26 5.93
CA LYS A 204 -20.12 -4.89 6.05
C LYS A 204 -21.52 -4.74 5.45
N LYS A 205 -21.83 -5.47 4.35
CA LYS A 205 -23.19 -5.47 3.74
C LYS A 205 -24.27 -6.16 4.60
N GLY A 206 -23.89 -6.95 5.61
CA GLY A 206 -24.84 -7.67 6.49
C GLY A 206 -25.19 -6.97 7.80
N SER A 207 -24.80 -5.71 8.00
CA SER A 207 -24.95 -4.99 9.28
C SER A 207 -26.01 -3.87 9.31
N PHE A 208 -26.87 -3.80 8.30
CA PHE A 208 -28.13 -3.05 8.39
C PHE A 208 -29.28 -4.05 8.47
N GLY A 209 -29.57 -4.47 9.71
CA GLY A 209 -30.81 -5.09 10.13
C GLY A 209 -31.35 -4.30 11.31
#